data_AF-A0A356INW5-F1
#
_entry.id   AF-A0A356INW5-F1
#
_cell.length_a   1.000
_cell.length_b   1.000
_cell.length_c   1.000
_cell.angle_alpha   90.00
_cell.angle_beta   90.00
_cell.angle_gamma   90.00
#
_symmetry.space_group_name_H-M   'P 1'
#
loop_
_entity.id
_entity.type
_entity.pdbx_description
1 polymer ?
#
loop_
_entity_poly.entity_id
_entity_poly.type
_entity_poly.pdbx_seq_one_letter_code
_entity_poly.pdbx_strand_id
1 'polypeptide(L)'
;MTRKAVCIRRVIQSVENRVFFMVLAGLALSTLWTGLMADDYYLAIRVLAPSLLPDIHDASLFGMFSVSDGQADTNRYLVEQGLMPWWTSSQFHFQMWRPLAELSHWLDFSLWPQQPLLMHLHQLIWVLLFFWAA
;
A
#
# COMPACT_ATOMS: atom_id res chain seq x y z
N MET A 1 -18.25 35.10 15.14
CA MET A 1 -17.39 34.25 14.28
C MET A 1 -17.69 34.56 12.82
N THR A 2 -16.68 34.68 11.96
CA THR A 2 -16.88 34.93 10.51
C THR A 2 -17.52 33.71 9.84
N ARG A 3 -18.26 33.90 8.73
CA ARG A 3 -18.87 32.79 7.95
C ARG A 3 -17.86 31.68 7.61
N LYS A 4 -16.62 32.06 7.33
CA LYS A 4 -15.50 31.12 7.07
C LYS A 4 -15.18 30.25 8.29
N ALA A 5 -15.11 30.82 9.48
CA ALA A 5 -14.83 30.08 10.71
C ALA A 5 -15.95 29.09 11.08
N VAL A 6 -17.21 29.43 10.79
CA VAL A 6 -18.36 28.51 10.99
C VAL A 6 -18.31 27.34 10.00
N CYS A 7 -17.94 27.61 8.74
CA CYS A 7 -17.79 26.56 7.72
C CYS A 7 -16.68 25.57 8.10
N ILE A 8 -15.49 26.07 8.46
CA ILE A 8 -14.35 25.25 8.88
C ILE A 8 -14.72 24.39 10.10
N ARG A 9 -15.35 24.98 11.12
CA ARG A 9 -15.79 24.23 12.30
C ARG A 9 -16.78 23.10 11.94
N ARG A 10 -17.73 23.34 11.03
CA ARG A 10 -18.67 22.31 10.57
C ARG A 10 -17.98 21.19 9.82
N VAL A 11 -16.99 21.51 8.97
CA VAL A 11 -16.20 20.51 8.26
C VAL A 11 -15.42 19.65 9.26
N ILE A 12 -14.73 20.27 10.23
CA ILE A 12 -13.99 19.54 11.28
C ILE A 12 -14.94 18.64 12.08
N GLN A 13 -16.08 19.16 12.53
CA GLN A 13 -17.08 18.35 13.27
C GLN A 13 -17.70 17.25 12.42
N SER A 14 -17.73 17.39 11.08
CA SER A 14 -18.23 16.34 10.20
C SER A 14 -17.25 15.18 10.03
N VAL A 15 -15.93 15.44 10.01
CA VAL A 15 -14.91 14.37 10.00
C VAL A 15 -14.73 13.71 11.37
N GLU A 16 -15.18 14.33 12.45
CA GLU A 16 -15.29 13.70 13.78
C GLU A 16 -16.55 12.82 13.93
N ASN A 17 -17.48 12.86 12.97
CA ASN A 17 -18.74 12.15 13.07
C ASN A 17 -18.59 10.71 12.55
N ARG A 18 -18.99 9.73 13.37
CA ARG A 18 -19.04 8.30 13.00
C ARG A 18 -19.80 8.04 11.69
N VAL A 19 -20.80 8.87 11.36
CA VAL A 19 -21.53 8.80 10.09
C VAL A 19 -20.64 9.03 8.88
N PHE A 20 -19.69 9.96 8.96
CA PHE A 20 -18.73 10.20 7.87
C PHE A 20 -17.90 8.94 7.60
N PHE A 21 -17.41 8.28 8.64
CA PHE A 21 -16.63 7.05 8.52
C PHE A 21 -17.44 5.86 8.03
N MET A 22 -18.71 5.73 8.43
CA MET A 22 -19.62 4.71 7.88
C MET A 22 -19.86 4.91 6.38
N VAL A 23 -20.06 6.16 5.93
CA VAL A 23 -20.18 6.47 4.50
C VAL A 23 -18.90 6.13 3.76
N LEU A 24 -17.74 6.50 4.31
CA LEU A 24 -16.43 6.19 3.71
C LEU A 24 -16.20 4.67 3.61
N ALA A 25 -16.50 3.90 4.66
CA ALA A 25 -16.42 2.44 4.64
C ALA A 25 -17.38 1.84 3.60
N GLY A 26 -18.59 2.39 3.45
CA GLY A 26 -19.52 1.99 2.42
C GLY A 26 -19.01 2.24 1.00
N LEU A 27 -18.34 3.37 0.76
CA LEU A 27 -17.69 3.66 -0.53
C LEU A 27 -16.53 2.70 -0.79
N ALA A 28 -15.77 2.35 0.26
CA ALA A 28 -14.66 1.41 0.18
C ALA A 28 -15.10 -0.04 -0.12
N LEU A 29 -16.37 -0.42 0.08
CA LEU A 29 -16.85 -1.77 -0.28
C LEU A 29 -16.61 -2.10 -1.75
N SER A 30 -16.65 -1.11 -2.64
CA SER A 30 -16.40 -1.31 -4.07
C SER A 30 -14.99 -1.87 -4.36
N THR A 31 -14.02 -1.68 -3.47
CA THR A 31 -12.65 -2.18 -3.66
C THR A 31 -12.57 -3.71 -3.54
N LEU A 32 -13.55 -4.38 -2.94
CA LEU A 32 -13.57 -5.85 -2.82
C LEU A 32 -13.49 -6.56 -4.17
N TRP A 33 -13.93 -5.89 -5.25
CA TRP A 33 -14.00 -6.46 -6.60
C TRP A 33 -12.93 -5.93 -7.57
N THR A 34 -11.99 -5.09 -7.13
CA THR A 34 -10.97 -4.54 -8.04
C THR A 34 -9.86 -5.53 -8.37
N GLY A 35 -9.71 -6.59 -7.57
CA GLY A 35 -8.58 -7.51 -7.69
C GLY A 35 -7.27 -6.84 -7.25
N LEU A 36 -6.14 -7.41 -7.69
CA LEU A 36 -4.82 -6.79 -7.52
C LEU A 36 -4.62 -5.69 -8.57
N MET A 37 -4.10 -4.54 -8.15
CA MET A 37 -3.84 -3.40 -9.04
C MET A 37 -2.47 -2.77 -8.76
N ALA A 38 -1.88 -2.18 -9.81
CA ALA A 38 -0.67 -1.37 -9.72
C ALA A 38 0.48 -2.07 -8.95
N ASP A 39 0.90 -1.51 -7.81
CA ASP A 39 1.98 -1.98 -6.98
C ASP A 39 1.68 -3.30 -6.25
N ASP A 40 0.42 -3.74 -6.17
CA ASP A 40 0.05 -5.04 -5.59
C ASP A 40 0.82 -6.19 -6.25
N TYR A 41 1.05 -6.12 -7.57
CA TYR A 41 1.81 -7.13 -8.30
C TYR A 41 3.28 -7.14 -7.89
N TYR A 42 3.87 -5.97 -7.62
CA TYR A 42 5.24 -5.90 -7.12
C TYR A 42 5.36 -6.53 -5.73
N LEU A 43 4.42 -6.20 -4.83
CA LEU A 43 4.34 -6.79 -3.49
C LEU A 43 4.13 -8.32 -3.57
N ALA A 44 3.24 -8.77 -4.45
CA ALA A 44 2.97 -10.19 -4.68
C ALA A 44 4.23 -10.93 -5.16
N ILE A 45 4.98 -10.37 -6.12
CA ILE A 45 6.21 -10.99 -6.62
C ILE A 45 7.26 -11.12 -5.50
N ARG A 46 7.42 -10.08 -4.66
CA ARG A 46 8.34 -10.13 -3.51
C ARG A 46 8.04 -11.27 -2.54
N VAL A 47 6.78 -11.69 -2.41
CA VAL A 47 6.38 -12.80 -1.53
C VAL A 47 6.35 -14.15 -2.25
N LEU A 48 5.73 -14.20 -3.43
CA LEU A 48 5.39 -15.45 -4.12
C LEU A 48 6.49 -15.93 -5.08
N ALA A 49 7.31 -15.00 -5.59
CA ALA A 49 8.36 -15.30 -6.57
C ALA A 49 9.58 -14.35 -6.41
N PRO A 50 10.20 -14.29 -5.21
CA PRO A 50 11.24 -13.30 -4.91
C PRO A 50 12.45 -13.39 -5.84
N SER A 51 12.75 -14.56 -6.41
CA SER A 51 13.84 -14.77 -7.36
C SER A 51 13.69 -14.03 -8.69
N LEU A 52 12.49 -13.51 -8.99
CA LEU A 52 12.23 -12.71 -10.20
C LEU A 52 12.63 -11.24 -10.03
N LEU A 53 13.01 -10.81 -8.83
CA LEU A 53 13.44 -9.44 -8.56
C LEU A 53 14.88 -9.42 -8.04
N PRO A 54 15.62 -8.31 -8.27
CA PRO A 54 16.92 -8.13 -7.65
C PRO A 54 16.78 -8.14 -6.13
N ASP A 55 17.73 -8.79 -5.49
CA ASP A 55 17.78 -8.83 -4.03
C ASP A 55 18.34 -7.51 -3.49
N ILE A 56 17.60 -6.87 -2.59
CA ILE A 56 17.96 -5.60 -1.96
C ILE A 56 18.16 -5.87 -0.49
N HIS A 57 19.39 -5.73 -0.03
CA HIS A 57 19.78 -5.96 1.36
C HIS A 57 19.63 -4.68 2.15
N ASP A 58 18.53 -4.55 2.90
CA ASP A 58 18.27 -3.42 3.80
C ASP A 58 17.62 -3.89 5.12
N ALA A 59 16.97 -2.98 5.84
CA ALA A 59 16.30 -3.27 7.11
C ALA A 59 14.82 -3.68 6.96
N SER A 60 14.35 -3.93 5.73
CA SER A 60 13.02 -4.46 5.44
C SER A 60 12.88 -5.89 5.97
N LEU A 61 11.65 -6.31 6.31
CA LEU A 61 11.40 -7.68 6.76
C LEU A 61 11.30 -8.63 5.55
N PHE A 62 10.67 -8.16 4.48
CA PHE A 62 10.35 -8.97 3.29
C PHE A 62 10.70 -8.28 1.96
N GLY A 63 11.39 -7.13 1.98
CA GLY A 63 11.81 -6.37 0.80
C GLY A 63 10.66 -5.73 0.00
N MET A 64 9.44 -5.75 0.55
CA MET A 64 8.22 -5.38 -0.18
C MET A 64 8.15 -3.90 -0.54
N PHE A 65 8.68 -3.01 0.30
CA PHE A 65 8.73 -1.56 0.02
C PHE A 65 10.15 -1.06 -0.30
N SER A 66 11.01 -1.99 -0.73
CA SER A 66 12.39 -1.74 -1.11
C SER A 66 12.52 -1.96 -2.60
N VAL A 67 12.27 -0.89 -3.36
CA VAL A 67 12.25 -0.92 -4.83
C VAL A 67 13.65 -0.77 -5.39
N SER A 68 14.44 0.15 -4.84
CA SER A 68 15.79 0.43 -5.33
C SER A 68 16.73 0.85 -4.22
N ASP A 69 17.96 0.36 -4.29
CA ASP A 69 19.07 0.58 -3.36
C ASP A 69 20.11 1.60 -3.85
N GLY A 70 19.84 2.31 -4.95
CA GLY A 70 20.81 3.24 -5.52
C GLY A 70 21.84 2.62 -6.44
N GLN A 71 21.85 1.30 -6.61
CA GLN A 71 22.81 0.64 -7.46
C GLN A 71 22.40 0.74 -8.93
N ALA A 72 23.37 1.09 -9.77
CA ALA A 72 23.14 1.30 -11.19
C ALA A 72 22.64 0.04 -11.91
N ASP A 73 23.12 -1.13 -11.51
CA ASP A 73 22.73 -2.41 -12.12
C ASP A 73 21.30 -2.81 -11.70
N THR A 74 20.94 -2.65 -10.42
CA THR A 74 19.57 -2.84 -9.93
C THR A 74 18.59 -1.91 -10.66
N ASN A 75 18.89 -0.61 -10.71
CA ASN A 75 18.06 0.37 -11.38
C ASN A 75 17.93 0.10 -12.89
N ARG A 76 19.03 -0.30 -13.55
CA ARG A 76 19.00 -0.68 -14.97
C ARG A 76 18.10 -1.89 -15.20
N TYR A 77 18.24 -2.93 -14.37
CA TYR A 77 17.39 -4.11 -14.45
C TYR A 77 15.90 -3.74 -14.34
N LEU A 78 15.53 -2.93 -13.33
CA LEU A 78 14.13 -2.54 -13.12
C LEU A 78 13.57 -1.74 -14.29
N VAL A 79 14.38 -0.88 -14.92
CA VAL A 79 14.00 -0.17 -16.15
C VAL A 79 13.82 -1.12 -17.33
N GLU A 80 14.77 -2.03 -17.54
CA GLU A 80 14.74 -3.01 -18.64
C GLU A 80 13.56 -3.99 -18.52
N GLN A 81 13.13 -4.31 -17.29
CA GLN A 81 11.93 -5.11 -17.02
C GLN A 81 10.62 -4.31 -17.05
N GLY A 82 10.67 -2.98 -17.27
CA GLY A 82 9.48 -2.13 -17.27
C GLY A 82 8.86 -1.89 -15.88
N LEU A 83 9.57 -2.24 -14.80
CA LEU A 83 9.17 -1.98 -13.42
C LEU A 83 9.42 -0.53 -13.00
N MET A 84 10.27 0.18 -13.75
CA MET A 84 10.55 1.60 -13.55
C MET A 84 10.57 2.35 -14.89
N PRO A 85 10.22 3.65 -14.91
CA PRO A 85 10.26 4.46 -16.13
C PRO A 85 11.66 4.53 -16.77
N TRP A 86 11.74 4.62 -18.10
CA TRP A 86 13.02 4.67 -18.85
C TRP A 86 13.92 5.86 -18.52
N TRP A 87 13.36 6.90 -17.90
CA TRP A 87 14.07 8.12 -17.48
C TRP A 87 14.48 8.07 -15.99
N THR A 88 14.35 6.91 -15.34
CA THR A 88 14.85 6.66 -13.98
C THR A 88 16.35 6.92 -13.90
N SER A 89 16.78 7.66 -12.87
CA SER A 89 18.20 7.88 -12.60
C SER A 89 18.89 6.56 -12.23
N SER A 90 20.13 6.36 -12.71
CA SER A 90 20.95 5.21 -12.32
C SER A 90 21.26 5.17 -10.81
N GLN A 91 21.16 6.31 -10.13
CA GLN A 91 21.38 6.46 -8.68
C GLN A 91 20.07 6.67 -7.91
N PHE A 92 18.92 6.32 -8.48
CA PHE A 92 17.64 6.43 -7.78
C PHE A 92 17.63 5.52 -6.55
N HIS A 93 17.10 6.02 -5.43
CA HIS A 93 16.95 5.27 -4.18
C HIS A 93 15.49 5.33 -3.75
N PHE A 94 14.92 4.18 -3.40
CA PHE A 94 13.56 4.10 -2.87
C PHE A 94 13.41 2.86 -1.99
N GLN A 95 13.58 3.07 -0.69
CA GLN A 95 13.40 2.08 0.37
C GLN A 95 12.57 2.72 1.47
N MET A 96 11.45 2.09 1.82
CA MET A 96 10.59 2.56 2.91
C MET A 96 10.52 1.50 4.00
N TRP A 97 10.91 1.87 5.22
CA TRP A 97 10.74 0.98 6.36
C TRP A 97 9.27 0.95 6.81
N ARG A 98 8.53 -0.10 6.42
CA ARG A 98 7.09 -0.26 6.71
C ARG A 98 6.76 -1.64 7.31
N PRO A 99 7.38 -2.06 8.42
CA PRO A 99 7.31 -3.44 8.92
C PRO A 99 5.88 -3.92 9.19
N LEU A 100 4.99 -3.07 9.69
CA LEU A 100 3.59 -3.42 9.92
C LEU A 100 2.82 -3.67 8.62
N ALA A 101 3.05 -2.81 7.62
CA ALA A 101 2.42 -2.98 6.31
C ALA A 101 2.97 -4.23 5.62
N GLU A 102 4.28 -4.47 5.69
CA GLU A 102 4.90 -5.66 5.13
C GLU A 102 4.37 -6.94 5.78
N LEU A 103 4.26 -6.97 7.12
CA LEU A 103 3.71 -8.13 7.81
C LEU A 103 2.26 -8.41 7.38
N SER A 104 1.44 -7.36 7.25
CA SER A 104 0.06 -7.51 6.77
C SER A 104 0.01 -8.09 5.36
N HIS A 105 0.77 -7.52 4.40
CA HIS A 105 0.77 -7.99 3.01
C HIS A 105 1.40 -9.39 2.89
N TRP A 106 2.44 -9.68 3.66
CA TRP A 106 3.04 -11.01 3.71
C TRP A 106 2.02 -12.04 4.16
N LEU A 107 1.25 -11.74 5.20
CA LEU A 107 0.17 -12.60 5.68
C LEU A 107 -0.89 -12.81 4.59
N ASP A 108 -1.32 -11.74 3.94
CA ASP A 108 -2.32 -11.76 2.87
C ASP A 108 -1.89 -12.65 1.69
N PHE A 109 -0.69 -12.43 1.15
CA PHE A 109 -0.17 -13.22 0.05
C PHE A 109 0.18 -14.66 0.45
N SER A 110 0.53 -14.90 1.71
CA SER A 110 0.81 -16.26 2.20
C SER A 110 -0.46 -17.08 2.40
N LEU A 111 -1.54 -16.48 2.91
CA LEU A 111 -2.79 -17.18 3.20
C LEU A 111 -3.73 -17.24 2.00
N TRP A 112 -3.77 -16.18 1.18
CA TRP A 112 -4.78 -15.99 0.14
C TRP A 112 -4.19 -15.64 -1.23
N PRO A 113 -3.14 -16.32 -1.74
CA PRO A 113 -2.37 -15.87 -2.91
C PRO A 113 -3.19 -15.67 -4.20
N GLN A 114 -4.35 -16.33 -4.34
CA GLN A 114 -5.25 -16.18 -5.49
C GLN A 114 -6.62 -15.58 -5.13
N GLN A 115 -6.77 -15.01 -3.93
CA GLN A 115 -8.06 -14.51 -3.44
C GLN A 115 -7.95 -13.04 -2.98
N PRO A 116 -7.80 -12.06 -3.91
CA PRO A 116 -7.69 -10.64 -3.57
C PRO A 116 -8.88 -10.11 -2.77
N LEU A 117 -10.07 -10.69 -2.97
CA LEU A 117 -11.27 -10.34 -2.21
C LEU A 117 -11.05 -10.51 -0.70
N LEU A 118 -10.36 -11.58 -0.27
CA LEU A 118 -10.08 -11.80 1.15
C LEU A 118 -9.02 -10.83 1.69
N MET A 119 -8.03 -10.46 0.87
CA MET A 119 -7.04 -9.44 1.24
C MET A 119 -7.71 -8.06 1.43
N HIS A 120 -8.60 -7.68 0.51
CA HIS A 120 -9.36 -6.44 0.62
C HIS A 120 -10.32 -6.46 1.81
N LEU A 121 -10.94 -7.61 2.11
CA LEU A 121 -11.75 -7.79 3.30
C LEU A 121 -10.91 -7.63 4.58
N HIS A 122 -9.71 -8.22 4.63
CA HIS A 122 -8.77 -8.06 5.74
C HIS A 122 -8.37 -6.59 5.95
N GLN A 123 -8.07 -5.85 4.88
CA GLN A 123 -7.81 -4.41 4.94
C GLN A 123 -9.03 -3.61 5.44
N LEU A 124 -10.25 -3.93 4.98
CA LEU A 124 -11.47 -3.27 5.44
C LEU A 124 -11.74 -3.52 6.94
N ILE A 125 -11.42 -4.70 7.45
CA ILE A 125 -11.50 -4.99 8.89
C ILE A 125 -10.57 -4.05 9.67
N TRP A 126 -9.33 -3.84 9.21
CA TRP A 126 -8.41 -2.88 9.85
C TRP A 126 -8.94 -1.45 9.80
N VAL A 127 -9.52 -1.01 8.68
CA VAL A 127 -10.15 0.31 8.56
C VAL A 127 -11.31 0.47 9.55
N LEU A 128 -12.18 -0.54 9.67
CA LEU A 128 -13.29 -0.53 10.61
C LEU A 128 -12.82 -0.55 12.07
N LEU A 129 -11.80 -1.35 12.39
CA LEU A 129 -11.21 -1.39 13.73
C LEU A 129 -10.57 -0.06 14.10
N PHE A 130 -9.85 0.57 13.17
CA PHE A 130 -9.28 1.90 13.37
C PHE A 130 -10.37 2.94 13.69
N PHE A 131 -11.47 2.95 12.93
CA PHE A 131 -12.59 3.86 13.19
C PHE A 131 -13.39 3.53 14.45
N TRP A 132 -13.40 2.27 14.88
CA TRP A 132 -14.04 1.90 16.13
C TRP A 132 -13.21 2.35 17.35
N ALA A 133 -11.88 2.30 17.24
CA ALA A 133 -10.95 2.68 18.30
C ALA A 133 -10.68 4.20 18.40
N ALA A 134 -10.88 4.95 17.32
CA ALA A 134 -10.73 6.42 17.25
C ALA A 134 -11.96 7.16 17.81
#